data_AF-A0AAD5D2Q6-F1
#
_entry.id   AF-A0AAD5D2Q6-F1
#
_cell.length_a   1.000
_cell.length_b   1.000
_cell.length_c   1.000
_cell.angle_alpha   90.00
_cell.angle_beta   90.00
_cell.angle_gamma   90.00
#
_symmetry.space_group_name_H-M   'P 1'
#
loop_
_entity.id
_entity.type
_entity.pdbx_description
1 polymer ?
#
loop_
_entity_poly.entity_id
_entity_poly.type
_entity_poly.pdbx_seq_one_letter_code
_entity_poly.pdbx_strand_id
1 'polypeptide(L)'
;MWNPLSWVMEAAAIMAIALANGGGKPPDWQDFVGIVCLLVINSTISFIEENNAGNAAAALMAGLAPKTKARAGIREVHFFPFNPVDKRTALTYIDERGNWHRTSKGAPEQFDFSPFMVLIIAILNDGTIMTISKDRVKPSPLPDSWKLKEIFATGIVLGGYLALMTVVFFWIMNDTDFFTEKFGVRSLRNSEVEMMAALYLQVSIVSQALIFVTRSRSWSFIERPGLLLLGAFLAAQLVATLIAVYAEWEFARIKGVGWGWAGVIWLYSIVFYFPLDIMKFAIRYILSGKAWRNLLENKTAFTTKKDYGKEEREAQWALAQRTLHGLQAPETSNIFNEKSSYRELSEIAEQAKRRAEVARLREVLTLKGHVESVVKLKGLDIDNIQQHYTV
;
A
#
# COMPACT_ATOMS: atom_id res chain seq x y z
N MET A 1 -5.98 -24.49 -13.35
CA MET A 1 -6.79 -23.85 -14.45
C MET A 1 -5.84 -23.06 -15.34
N TRP A 2 -5.94 -23.17 -16.67
CA TRP A 2 -4.95 -22.59 -17.61
C TRP A 2 -4.86 -21.05 -17.49
N ASN A 3 -3.72 -20.55 -17.03
CA ASN A 3 -3.48 -19.14 -16.70
C ASN A 3 -3.09 -18.35 -17.97
N PRO A 4 -3.77 -17.24 -18.33
CA PRO A 4 -3.47 -16.44 -19.52
C PRO A 4 -2.08 -15.76 -19.54
N LEU A 5 -1.41 -15.68 -18.39
CA LEU A 5 0.02 -15.35 -18.32
C LEU A 5 0.88 -16.37 -19.09
N SER A 6 0.46 -17.65 -19.13
CA SER A 6 1.11 -18.70 -19.93
C SER A 6 0.99 -18.41 -21.43
N TRP A 7 -0.14 -17.84 -21.87
CA TRP A 7 -0.35 -17.52 -23.29
C TRP A 7 0.55 -16.37 -23.78
N VAL A 8 0.73 -15.35 -22.93
CA VAL A 8 1.63 -14.23 -23.25
C VAL A 8 3.09 -14.71 -23.26
N MET A 9 3.45 -15.62 -22.36
CA MET A 9 4.78 -16.23 -22.31
C MET A 9 5.04 -17.19 -23.49
N GLU A 10 4.05 -17.99 -23.88
CA GLU A 10 4.12 -18.88 -25.05
C GLU A 10 4.16 -18.08 -26.35
N ALA A 11 3.36 -17.01 -26.48
CA ALA A 11 3.42 -16.11 -27.62
C ALA A 11 4.75 -15.33 -27.68
N ALA A 12 5.30 -14.90 -26.54
CA ALA A 12 6.62 -14.28 -26.47
C ALA A 12 7.74 -15.25 -26.83
N ALA A 13 7.64 -16.52 -26.44
CA ALA A 13 8.60 -17.56 -26.80
C ALA A 13 8.55 -17.89 -28.30
N ILE A 14 7.34 -18.02 -28.88
CA ILE A 14 7.16 -18.22 -30.33
C ILE A 14 7.66 -17.00 -31.11
N MET A 15 7.39 -15.79 -30.66
CA MET A 15 7.88 -14.55 -31.27
C MET A 15 9.41 -14.43 -31.16
N ALA A 16 10.01 -14.82 -30.04
CA ALA A 16 11.46 -14.82 -29.88
C ALA A 16 12.15 -15.84 -30.81
N ILE A 17 11.56 -17.03 -30.99
CA ILE A 17 12.05 -18.04 -31.94
C ILE A 17 11.89 -17.58 -33.40
N ALA A 18 10.76 -16.93 -33.72
CA ALA A 18 10.50 -16.38 -35.05
C ALA A 18 11.42 -15.18 -35.38
N LEU A 19 11.67 -14.30 -34.41
CA LEU A 19 12.56 -13.14 -34.56
C LEU A 19 14.05 -13.53 -34.55
N ALA A 20 14.44 -14.58 -33.82
CA ALA A 20 15.81 -15.11 -33.83
C ALA A 20 16.20 -15.72 -35.20
N ASN A 21 15.23 -16.20 -35.99
CA ASN A 21 15.44 -16.73 -37.34
C ASN A 21 15.32 -15.67 -38.46
N GLY A 22 14.95 -14.43 -38.12
CA GLY A 22 14.79 -13.33 -39.07
C GLY A 22 16.08 -12.57 -39.32
N GLY A 23 17.08 -13.21 -39.93
CA GLY A 23 18.34 -12.50 -40.25
C GLY A 23 19.52 -13.30 -40.79
N GLY A 24 19.34 -14.56 -41.22
CA GLY A 24 20.40 -15.33 -41.88
C GLY A 24 21.63 -15.64 -41.02
N LYS A 25 21.56 -15.47 -39.69
CA LYS A 25 22.58 -15.92 -38.73
C LYS A 25 22.13 -17.25 -38.09
N PRO A 26 23.05 -18.16 -37.75
CA PRO A 26 22.71 -19.40 -37.08
C PRO A 26 22.06 -19.13 -35.71
N PRO A 27 21.07 -19.94 -35.29
CA PRO A 27 20.36 -19.73 -34.03
C PRO A 27 21.29 -19.95 -32.83
N ASP A 28 21.29 -19.01 -31.88
CA ASP A 28 21.98 -19.17 -30.59
C ASP A 28 21.26 -20.24 -29.77
N TRP A 29 21.75 -21.48 -29.86
CA TRP A 29 21.19 -22.63 -29.14
C TRP A 29 21.18 -22.44 -27.62
N GLN A 30 22.07 -21.59 -27.10
CA GLN A 30 22.15 -21.28 -25.68
C GLN A 30 20.94 -20.46 -25.19
N ASP A 31 20.48 -19.48 -25.96
CA ASP A 31 19.31 -18.66 -25.61
C ASP A 31 18.01 -19.45 -25.74
N PHE A 32 17.91 -20.32 -26.75
CA PHE A 32 16.77 -21.21 -26.92
C PHE A 32 16.64 -22.21 -25.75
N VAL A 33 17.75 -22.85 -25.35
CA VAL A 33 17.76 -23.76 -24.19
C VAL A 33 17.47 -22.99 -22.89
N GLY A 34 18.02 -21.77 -22.76
CA GLY A 34 17.75 -20.91 -21.61
C GLY A 34 16.27 -20.58 -21.44
N ILE A 35 15.59 -20.19 -22.53
CA ILE A 35 14.15 -19.87 -22.51
C ILE A 35 13.31 -21.12 -22.21
N VAL A 36 13.63 -22.27 -22.81
CA VAL A 36 12.91 -23.53 -22.55
C VAL A 36 13.08 -23.98 -21.09
N CYS A 37 14.28 -23.90 -20.52
CA CYS A 37 14.51 -24.20 -19.12
C CYS A 37 13.75 -23.26 -18.18
N LEU A 38 13.72 -21.96 -18.47
CA LEU A 38 12.96 -20.97 -17.69
C LEU A 38 11.45 -21.23 -17.72
N LEU A 39 10.90 -21.63 -18.87
CA LEU A 39 9.48 -22.00 -19.02
C LEU A 39 9.13 -23.26 -18.21
N VAL A 40 10.01 -24.27 -18.23
CA VAL A 40 9.81 -25.50 -17.45
C VAL A 40 9.88 -25.22 -15.94
N ILE A 41 10.81 -24.37 -15.50
CA ILE A 41 10.92 -23.98 -14.09
C ILE A 41 9.67 -23.21 -13.64
N ASN A 42 9.22 -22.22 -14.41
CA ASN A 42 8.00 -21.46 -14.09
C ASN A 42 6.73 -22.31 -14.07
N SER A 43 6.61 -23.27 -14.99
CA SER A 43 5.51 -24.25 -15.02
C SER A 43 5.53 -25.17 -13.80
N THR A 44 6.71 -25.65 -13.42
CA THR A 44 6.88 -26.54 -12.25
C THR A 44 6.58 -25.79 -10.94
N ILE A 45 7.04 -24.55 -10.79
CA ILE A 45 6.74 -23.71 -9.61
C ILE A 45 5.24 -23.47 -9.50
N SER A 46 4.58 -23.06 -10.59
CA SER A 46 3.13 -22.82 -10.60
C SER A 46 2.34 -24.09 -10.28
N PHE A 47 2.76 -25.24 -10.78
CA PHE A 47 2.13 -26.53 -10.48
C PHE A 47 2.31 -26.94 -9.01
N ILE A 48 3.50 -26.73 -8.43
CA ILE A 48 3.77 -27.02 -7.02
C ILE A 48 2.99 -26.06 -6.11
N GLU A 49 2.84 -24.80 -6.49
CA GLU A 49 2.09 -23.78 -5.74
C GLU A 49 0.57 -24.06 -5.78
N GLU A 50 0.03 -24.46 -6.94
CA GLU A 50 -1.38 -24.87 -7.10
C GLU A 50 -1.68 -26.18 -6.34
N ASN A 51 -0.77 -27.15 -6.34
CA ASN A 51 -0.90 -28.37 -5.52
C ASN A 51 -0.75 -28.12 -4.02
N ASN A 52 0.13 -27.21 -3.59
CA ASN A 52 0.30 -26.87 -2.19
C ASN A 52 -0.86 -26.04 -1.63
N ALA A 53 -1.46 -25.15 -2.43
CA ALA A 53 -2.67 -24.42 -2.05
C ALA A 53 -3.90 -25.35 -1.96
N GLY A 54 -4.03 -26.30 -2.90
CA GLY A 54 -5.06 -27.35 -2.86
C GLY A 54 -4.91 -28.29 -1.66
N ASN A 55 -3.67 -28.72 -1.36
CA ASN A 55 -3.38 -29.55 -0.19
C ASN A 55 -3.52 -28.78 1.13
N ALA A 56 -3.24 -27.48 1.19
CA ALA A 56 -3.47 -26.67 2.38
C ALA A 56 -4.96 -26.49 2.67
N ALA A 57 -5.79 -26.27 1.64
CA ALA A 57 -7.25 -26.24 1.77
C ALA A 57 -7.83 -27.61 2.17
N ALA A 58 -7.33 -28.70 1.55
CA ALA A 58 -7.73 -30.07 1.91
C ALA A 58 -7.26 -30.47 3.33
N ALA A 59 -6.07 -30.03 3.77
CA ALA A 59 -5.56 -30.25 5.12
C ALA A 59 -6.30 -29.42 6.17
N LEU A 60 -6.76 -28.20 5.83
CA LEU A 60 -7.65 -27.41 6.71
C LEU A 60 -9.03 -28.07 6.82
N MET A 61 -9.56 -28.61 5.72
CA MET A 61 -10.82 -29.39 5.70
C MET A 61 -10.70 -30.71 6.47
N ALA A 62 -9.56 -31.40 6.35
CA ALA A 62 -9.29 -32.64 7.10
C ALA A 62 -9.01 -32.38 8.60
N GLY A 63 -8.37 -31.25 8.93
CA GLY A 63 -8.13 -30.80 10.30
C GLY A 63 -9.38 -30.31 11.05
N LEU A 64 -10.44 -29.98 10.30
CA LEU A 64 -11.77 -29.61 10.81
C LEU A 64 -12.78 -30.76 10.74
N ALA A 65 -12.33 -32.01 10.54
CA ALA A 65 -13.17 -33.18 10.79
C ALA A 65 -13.69 -33.11 12.24
N PRO A 66 -15.02 -33.07 12.46
CA PRO A 66 -15.57 -32.72 13.75
C PRO A 66 -15.28 -33.83 14.76
N LYS A 67 -14.44 -33.53 15.75
CA LYS A 67 -14.51 -34.22 17.04
C LYS A 67 -15.90 -33.98 17.62
N THR A 68 -16.75 -34.96 17.39
CA THR A 68 -18.04 -35.30 18.02
C THR A 68 -18.25 -34.70 19.42
N LYS A 69 -18.66 -33.42 19.48
CA LYS A 69 -19.25 -32.81 20.68
C LYS A 69 -20.59 -32.12 20.42
N ALA A 70 -20.91 -31.80 19.16
CA ALA A 70 -22.12 -31.03 18.82
C ALA A 70 -23.43 -31.83 18.84
N ARG A 71 -23.38 -33.18 18.98
CA ARG A 71 -24.55 -34.07 19.01
C ARG A 71 -24.77 -34.78 20.35
N ALA A 72 -24.00 -34.45 21.39
CA ALA A 72 -24.21 -35.05 22.71
C ALA A 72 -25.47 -34.44 23.35
N GLY A 73 -26.39 -35.29 23.82
CA GLY A 73 -27.61 -34.88 24.55
C GLY A 73 -28.85 -34.60 23.69
N ILE A 74 -28.79 -34.70 22.36
CA ILE A 74 -29.94 -34.42 21.49
C ILE A 74 -30.46 -35.68 20.80
N ARG A 75 -31.79 -35.88 20.79
CA ARG A 75 -32.45 -36.94 20.00
C ARG A 75 -32.91 -36.37 18.66
N GLU A 76 -32.24 -36.77 17.58
CA GLU A 76 -32.59 -36.34 16.22
C GLU A 76 -33.93 -36.96 15.80
N VAL A 77 -34.88 -36.11 15.38
CA VAL A 77 -36.19 -36.57 14.86
C VAL A 77 -36.21 -36.52 13.35
N HIS A 78 -35.74 -35.41 12.77
CA HIS A 78 -35.72 -35.24 11.33
C HIS A 78 -34.53 -34.39 10.91
N PHE A 79 -33.71 -34.94 10.02
CA PHE A 79 -32.57 -34.26 9.42
C PHE A 79 -32.83 -34.06 7.93
N PHE A 80 -32.85 -32.81 7.50
CA PHE A 80 -32.85 -32.45 6.08
C PHE A 80 -31.41 -32.14 5.66
N PRO A 81 -30.76 -33.03 4.86
CA PRO A 81 -29.43 -32.76 4.34
C PRO A 81 -29.44 -31.50 3.46
N PHE A 82 -28.26 -30.93 3.24
CA PHE A 82 -28.10 -29.73 2.41
C PHE A 82 -28.74 -29.92 1.03
N ASN A 83 -29.77 -29.13 0.75
CA ASN A 83 -30.35 -29.05 -0.59
C ASN A 83 -29.60 -27.94 -1.37
N PRO A 84 -28.92 -28.25 -2.49
CA PRO A 84 -28.22 -27.25 -3.30
C PRO A 84 -29.15 -26.21 -3.92
N VAL A 85 -30.47 -26.49 -4.01
CA VAL A 85 -31.48 -25.54 -4.50
C VAL A 85 -31.90 -24.58 -3.39
N ASP A 86 -32.24 -25.11 -2.21
CA ASP A 86 -32.75 -24.30 -1.09
C ASP A 86 -31.64 -23.67 -0.22
N LYS A 87 -30.36 -24.00 -0.50
CA LYS A 87 -29.15 -23.57 0.23
C LYS A 87 -29.25 -23.71 1.77
N ARG A 88 -30.09 -24.63 2.26
CA ARG A 88 -30.42 -24.79 3.69
C ARG A 88 -30.23 -26.23 4.14
N THR A 89 -29.67 -26.38 5.34
CA THR A 89 -29.71 -27.61 6.12
C THR A 89 -30.57 -27.37 7.34
N ALA A 90 -31.53 -28.25 7.59
CA ALA A 90 -32.43 -28.13 8.74
C ALA A 90 -32.37 -29.39 9.60
N LEU A 91 -32.27 -29.20 10.91
CA LEU A 91 -32.32 -30.26 11.90
C LEU A 91 -33.48 -29.99 12.86
N THR A 92 -34.32 -30.99 13.04
CA THR A 92 -35.32 -31.04 14.11
C THR A 92 -34.84 -32.05 15.15
N TYR A 93 -34.61 -31.58 16.37
CA TYR A 93 -34.15 -32.41 17.47
C TYR A 93 -34.98 -32.14 18.72
N ILE A 94 -35.01 -33.14 19.62
CA ILE A 94 -35.58 -33.04 20.95
C ILE A 94 -34.42 -32.90 21.93
N ASP A 95 -34.46 -31.87 22.77
CA ASP A 95 -33.50 -31.63 23.85
C ASP A 95 -33.73 -32.62 25.03
N GLU A 96 -32.77 -32.76 25.96
CA GLU A 96 -32.88 -33.67 27.12
C GLU A 96 -34.11 -33.39 27.99
N ARG A 97 -34.67 -32.18 27.90
CA ARG A 97 -35.87 -31.72 28.62
C ARG A 97 -37.18 -32.05 27.90
N GLY A 98 -37.14 -32.74 26.75
CA GLY A 98 -38.34 -33.12 25.98
C GLY A 98 -38.91 -32.02 25.09
N ASN A 99 -38.22 -30.89 24.95
CA ASN A 99 -38.65 -29.76 24.13
C ASN A 99 -38.24 -29.94 22.66
N TRP A 100 -39.12 -29.53 21.76
CA TRP A 100 -38.90 -29.59 20.32
C TRP A 100 -38.17 -28.35 19.82
N HIS A 101 -37.02 -28.56 19.16
CA HIS A 101 -36.24 -27.49 18.56
C HIS A 101 -36.00 -27.77 17.07
N ARG A 102 -36.31 -26.78 16.22
CA ARG A 102 -35.93 -26.77 14.82
C ARG A 102 -34.87 -25.70 14.62
N THR A 103 -33.67 -26.12 14.25
CA THR A 103 -32.60 -25.22 13.85
C THR A 103 -32.33 -25.37 12.37
N SER A 104 -32.21 -24.26 11.66
CA SER A 104 -31.83 -24.25 10.25
C SER A 104 -30.60 -23.40 10.08
N LYS A 105 -29.57 -23.96 9.46
CA LYS A 105 -28.38 -23.22 9.05
C LYS A 105 -28.42 -23.14 7.53
N GLY A 106 -28.66 -21.94 7.00
CA GLY A 106 -28.36 -21.64 5.61
C GLY A 106 -26.84 -21.67 5.42
N ALA A 107 -26.38 -22.11 4.25
CA ALA A 107 -25.08 -21.62 3.81
C ALA A 107 -25.17 -20.08 3.80
N PRO A 108 -24.16 -19.34 4.29
CA PRO A 108 -24.14 -17.90 4.04
C PRO A 108 -24.36 -17.69 2.54
N GLU A 109 -25.20 -16.73 2.14
CA GLU A 109 -25.31 -16.36 0.74
C GLU A 109 -23.92 -15.90 0.28
N GLN A 110 -23.17 -16.81 -0.32
CA GLN A 110 -21.86 -16.55 -0.85
C GLN A 110 -22.08 -15.86 -2.19
N PHE A 111 -21.83 -14.55 -2.20
CA PHE A 111 -21.71 -13.81 -3.45
C PHE A 111 -20.38 -14.22 -4.10
N ASP A 112 -20.45 -15.15 -5.05
CA ASP A 112 -19.28 -15.66 -5.75
C ASP A 112 -18.87 -14.70 -6.87
N PHE A 113 -17.76 -14.01 -6.67
CA PHE A 113 -17.19 -13.16 -7.70
C PHE A 113 -16.58 -14.01 -8.82
N SER A 114 -16.98 -13.78 -10.07
CA SER A 114 -16.49 -14.56 -11.21
C SER A 114 -14.97 -14.41 -11.40
N PRO A 115 -14.19 -15.50 -11.38
CA PRO A 115 -12.73 -15.44 -11.61
C PRO A 115 -12.36 -14.79 -12.94
N PHE A 116 -13.21 -14.95 -13.95
CA PHE A 116 -13.00 -14.34 -15.27
C PHE A 116 -13.06 -12.80 -15.22
N MET A 117 -13.88 -12.22 -14.36
CA MET A 117 -13.95 -10.77 -14.18
C MET A 117 -12.69 -10.23 -13.49
N VAL A 118 -12.18 -10.95 -12.49
CA VAL A 118 -10.90 -10.62 -11.85
C VAL A 118 -9.77 -10.65 -12.88
N LEU A 119 -9.79 -11.65 -13.77
CA LEU A 119 -8.83 -11.76 -14.84
C LEU A 119 -8.87 -10.56 -15.81
N ILE A 120 -10.06 -10.12 -16.23
CA ILE A 120 -10.18 -8.93 -17.09
C ILE A 120 -9.63 -7.70 -16.37
N ILE A 121 -9.93 -7.53 -15.08
CA ILE A 121 -9.39 -6.43 -14.27
C ILE A 121 -7.85 -6.49 -14.27
N ALA A 122 -7.26 -7.68 -14.07
CA ALA A 122 -5.81 -7.85 -14.08
C ALA A 122 -5.18 -7.46 -15.42
N ILE A 123 -5.74 -7.94 -16.54
CA ILE A 123 -5.23 -7.62 -17.89
C ILE A 123 -5.31 -6.12 -18.17
N LEU A 124 -6.45 -5.49 -17.86
CA LEU A 124 -6.61 -4.04 -18.05
C LEU A 124 -5.65 -3.24 -17.17
N ASN A 125 -5.45 -3.68 -15.92
CA ASN A 125 -4.53 -3.03 -15.00
C ASN A 125 -3.07 -3.15 -15.48
N ASP A 126 -2.62 -4.33 -15.92
CA ASP A 126 -1.26 -4.52 -16.43
C ASP A 126 -0.96 -3.64 -17.65
N GLY A 127 -1.93 -3.54 -18.57
CA GLY A 127 -1.84 -2.63 -19.71
C GLY A 127 -1.64 -1.17 -19.29
N THR A 128 -2.35 -0.72 -18.25
CA THR A 128 -2.17 0.64 -17.71
C THR A 128 -0.86 0.80 -16.92
N ILE A 129 -0.42 -0.22 -16.19
CA ILE A 129 0.81 -0.19 -15.37
C ILE A 129 2.05 0.04 -16.23
N MET A 130 2.09 -0.49 -17.46
CA MET A 130 3.19 -0.23 -18.39
C MET A 130 3.45 1.27 -18.62
N THR A 131 2.41 2.10 -18.56
CA THR A 131 2.51 3.55 -18.75
C THR A 131 3.15 4.28 -17.57
N ILE A 132 3.15 3.68 -16.37
CA ILE A 132 3.76 4.26 -15.16
C ILE A 132 5.26 4.45 -15.36
N SER A 133 5.92 3.53 -16.07
CA SER A 133 7.36 3.61 -16.37
C SER A 133 7.76 4.86 -17.16
N LYS A 134 6.84 5.39 -17.97
CA LYS A 134 7.04 6.58 -18.81
C LYS A 134 6.52 7.86 -18.15
N ASP A 135 6.02 7.75 -16.93
CA ASP A 135 5.34 8.85 -16.27
C ASP A 135 6.31 9.81 -15.58
N ARG A 136 6.01 11.10 -15.65
CA ARG A 136 6.86 12.18 -15.14
C ARG A 136 6.41 12.60 -13.74
N VAL A 137 7.08 12.05 -12.71
CA VAL A 137 6.86 12.42 -11.30
C VAL A 137 7.91 13.41 -10.81
N LYS A 138 7.54 14.30 -9.89
CA LYS A 138 8.49 15.25 -9.29
C LYS A 138 9.45 14.51 -8.33
N PRO A 139 10.78 14.71 -8.44
CA PRO A 139 11.73 14.07 -7.55
C PRO A 139 11.58 14.57 -6.10
N SER A 140 12.02 13.75 -5.15
CA SER A 140 12.06 14.15 -3.73
C SER A 140 13.05 15.30 -3.52
N PRO A 141 12.70 16.35 -2.74
CA PRO A 141 13.65 17.41 -2.38
C PRO A 141 14.68 16.95 -1.35
N LEU A 142 14.40 15.87 -0.62
CA LEU A 142 15.28 15.30 0.40
C LEU A 142 15.70 13.89 -0.03
N PRO A 143 16.92 13.45 0.34
CA PRO A 143 17.37 12.09 0.07
C PRO A 143 16.40 11.11 0.74
N ASP A 144 15.86 10.20 -0.06
CA ASP A 144 14.90 9.21 0.38
C ASP A 144 15.57 7.84 0.39
N SER A 145 15.54 7.18 1.54
CA SER A 145 15.95 5.79 1.67
C SER A 145 14.74 4.91 1.35
N TRP A 146 14.92 3.76 0.70
CA TRP A 146 13.81 2.87 0.38
C TRP A 146 13.16 2.27 1.64
N LYS A 147 12.16 2.96 2.19
CA LYS A 147 11.46 2.53 3.41
C LYS A 147 10.28 1.64 3.07
N LEU A 148 10.57 0.36 2.82
CA LEU A 148 9.56 -0.65 2.49
C LEU A 148 8.38 -0.68 3.48
N LYS A 149 8.64 -0.56 4.79
CA LYS A 149 7.60 -0.57 5.82
C LYS A 149 6.59 0.58 5.65
N GLU A 150 7.04 1.77 5.27
CA GLU A 150 6.15 2.92 5.04
C GLU A 150 5.30 2.72 3.77
N ILE A 151 5.90 2.16 2.73
CA ILE A 151 5.22 1.85 1.45
C ILE A 151 4.15 0.78 1.67
N PHE A 152 4.49 -0.34 2.32
CA PHE A 152 3.54 -1.41 2.63
C PHE A 152 2.41 -0.94 3.54
N ALA A 153 2.71 -0.17 4.59
CA ALA A 153 1.68 0.37 5.47
C ALA A 153 0.71 1.28 4.70
N THR A 154 1.23 2.15 3.82
CA THR A 154 0.38 3.01 2.98
C THR A 154 -0.48 2.19 2.02
N GLY A 155 0.10 1.16 1.39
CA GLY A 155 -0.62 0.26 0.49
C GLY A 155 -1.75 -0.51 1.18
N ILE A 156 -1.50 -1.07 2.36
CA ILE A 156 -2.50 -1.83 3.13
C ILE A 156 -3.67 -0.94 3.54
N VAL A 157 -3.41 0.28 4.01
CA VAL A 157 -4.49 1.19 4.44
C VAL A 157 -5.32 1.67 3.26
N LEU A 158 -4.68 2.09 2.16
CA LEU A 158 -5.41 2.51 0.96
C LEU A 158 -6.21 1.35 0.36
N GLY A 159 -5.60 0.17 0.24
CA GLY A 159 -6.28 -1.04 -0.25
C GLY A 159 -7.44 -1.48 0.66
N GLY A 160 -7.23 -1.44 1.98
CA GLY A 160 -8.27 -1.75 2.96
C GLY A 160 -9.47 -0.80 2.89
N TYR A 161 -9.22 0.50 2.70
CA TYR A 161 -10.30 1.46 2.46
C TYR A 161 -11.05 1.16 1.16
N LEU A 162 -10.34 0.85 0.06
CA LEU A 162 -10.99 0.53 -1.21
C LEU A 162 -11.86 -0.72 -1.08
N ALA A 163 -11.36 -1.77 -0.43
CA ALA A 163 -12.12 -2.97 -0.14
C ALA A 163 -13.37 -2.66 0.70
N LEU A 164 -13.23 -1.83 1.73
CA LEU A 164 -14.37 -1.38 2.55
C LEU A 164 -15.40 -0.62 1.71
N MET A 165 -14.97 0.28 0.82
CA MET A 165 -15.90 1.02 -0.05
C MET A 165 -16.58 0.15 -1.09
N THR A 166 -15.92 -0.92 -1.56
CA THR A 166 -16.57 -1.93 -2.41
C THR A 166 -17.61 -2.74 -1.62
N VAL A 167 -17.32 -3.11 -0.37
CA VAL A 167 -18.30 -3.78 0.51
C VAL A 167 -19.48 -2.88 0.83
N VAL A 168 -19.24 -1.59 1.12
CA VAL A 168 -20.31 -0.61 1.33
C VAL A 168 -21.15 -0.44 0.07
N PHE A 169 -20.52 -0.36 -1.11
CA PHE A 169 -21.22 -0.31 -2.38
C PHE A 169 -22.13 -1.53 -2.59
N PHE A 170 -21.59 -2.73 -2.36
CA PHE A 170 -22.34 -3.98 -2.45
C PHE A 170 -23.51 -4.01 -1.46
N TRP A 171 -23.27 -3.63 -0.21
CA TRP A 171 -24.30 -3.60 0.83
C TRP A 171 -25.44 -2.63 0.49
N ILE A 172 -25.11 -1.41 0.05
CA ILE A 172 -26.12 -0.43 -0.37
C ILE A 172 -26.90 -0.96 -1.58
N MET A 173 -26.24 -1.61 -2.54
CA MET A 173 -26.89 -2.15 -3.73
C MET A 173 -27.79 -3.37 -3.44
N ASN A 174 -27.41 -4.23 -2.49
CA ASN A 174 -28.11 -5.49 -2.19
C ASN A 174 -29.20 -5.34 -1.13
N ASP A 175 -28.92 -4.61 -0.05
CA ASP A 175 -29.81 -4.57 1.12
C ASP A 175 -30.75 -3.36 1.11
N THR A 176 -30.39 -2.28 0.41
CA THR A 176 -31.11 -0.99 0.43
C THR A 176 -31.59 -0.57 -0.96
N ASP A 177 -32.64 0.25 -1.01
CA ASP A 177 -33.18 0.81 -2.27
C ASP A 177 -32.63 2.21 -2.59
N PHE A 178 -31.55 2.62 -1.91
CA PHE A 178 -30.98 3.98 -1.99
C PHE A 178 -30.69 4.44 -3.43
N PHE A 179 -30.06 3.59 -4.23
CA PHE A 179 -29.72 3.93 -5.61
C PHE A 179 -30.96 4.09 -6.49
N THR A 180 -31.96 3.22 -6.32
CA THR A 180 -33.21 3.27 -7.07
C THR A 180 -34.05 4.50 -6.70
N GLU A 181 -34.15 4.85 -5.41
CA GLU A 181 -34.91 6.01 -4.94
C GLU A 181 -34.25 7.34 -5.35
N LYS A 182 -32.92 7.44 -5.24
CA LYS A 182 -32.21 8.71 -5.47
C LYS A 182 -31.96 9.00 -6.95
N PHE A 183 -31.63 7.96 -7.73
CA PHE A 183 -31.20 8.10 -9.14
C PHE A 183 -32.24 7.57 -10.14
N GLY A 184 -33.35 6.98 -9.69
CA GLY A 184 -34.39 6.46 -10.57
C GLY A 184 -33.95 5.27 -11.42
N VAL A 185 -32.90 4.55 -11.00
CA VAL A 185 -32.37 3.39 -11.73
C VAL A 185 -33.08 2.10 -11.35
N ARG A 186 -33.15 1.14 -12.28
CA ARG A 186 -33.78 -0.18 -12.06
C ARG A 186 -33.18 -0.89 -10.84
N SER A 187 -33.97 -1.60 -10.04
CA SER A 187 -33.41 -2.36 -8.91
C SER A 187 -32.65 -3.59 -9.40
N LEU A 188 -31.43 -3.80 -8.89
CA LEU A 188 -30.56 -4.95 -9.23
C LEU A 188 -30.64 -6.09 -8.21
N ARG A 189 -31.42 -5.92 -7.14
CA ARG A 189 -31.46 -6.80 -5.97
C ARG A 189 -31.76 -8.27 -6.30
N ASN A 190 -32.55 -8.50 -7.34
CA ASN A 190 -33.01 -9.84 -7.72
C ASN A 190 -32.07 -10.54 -8.72
N SER A 191 -30.98 -9.90 -9.18
CA SER A 191 -30.08 -10.46 -10.18
C SER A 191 -28.62 -10.39 -9.73
N GLU A 192 -28.11 -11.49 -9.19
CA GLU A 192 -26.69 -11.64 -8.83
C GLU A 192 -25.76 -11.34 -10.03
N VAL A 193 -26.21 -11.70 -11.23
CA VAL A 193 -25.49 -11.58 -12.50
C VAL A 193 -25.29 -10.11 -12.93
N GLU A 194 -26.30 -9.25 -12.71
CA GLU A 194 -26.21 -7.82 -13.00
C GLU A 194 -25.46 -7.06 -11.88
N MET A 195 -25.62 -7.49 -10.62
CA MET A 195 -24.81 -6.98 -9.50
C MET A 195 -23.32 -7.25 -9.71
N MET A 196 -22.97 -8.40 -10.28
CA MET A 196 -21.58 -8.72 -10.60
C MET A 196 -20.99 -7.77 -11.64
N ALA A 197 -21.76 -7.38 -12.67
CA ALA A 197 -21.34 -6.37 -13.64
C ALA A 197 -21.09 -5.02 -12.97
N ALA A 198 -21.97 -4.62 -12.05
CA ALA A 198 -21.84 -3.38 -11.30
C ALA A 198 -20.59 -3.35 -10.41
N LEU A 199 -20.33 -4.44 -9.68
CA LEU A 199 -19.14 -4.58 -8.85
C LEU A 199 -17.86 -4.63 -9.67
N TYR A 200 -17.86 -5.36 -10.80
CA TYR A 200 -16.73 -5.40 -11.71
C TYR A 200 -16.34 -3.99 -12.18
N LEU A 201 -17.33 -3.18 -12.61
CA LEU A 201 -17.07 -1.81 -13.05
C LEU A 201 -16.54 -0.95 -11.92
N GLN A 202 -17.14 -1.02 -10.73
CA GLN A 202 -16.71 -0.26 -9.57
C GLN A 202 -15.26 -0.58 -9.17
N VAL A 203 -14.92 -1.87 -9.07
CA VAL A 203 -13.58 -2.32 -8.72
C VAL A 203 -12.57 -1.92 -9.80
N SER A 204 -12.94 -2.02 -11.08
CA SER A 204 -12.07 -1.62 -12.20
C SER A 204 -11.76 -0.12 -12.22
N ILE A 205 -12.76 0.75 -11.99
CA ILE A 205 -12.56 2.21 -11.92
C ILE A 205 -11.62 2.53 -10.76
N VAL A 206 -11.92 1.98 -9.59
CA VAL A 206 -11.21 2.28 -8.36
C VAL A 206 -9.77 1.76 -8.36
N SER A 207 -9.53 0.55 -8.91
CA SER A 207 -8.18 -0.02 -8.99
C SER A 207 -7.26 0.82 -9.87
N GLN A 208 -7.75 1.32 -11.00
CA GLN A 208 -6.95 2.16 -11.89
C GLN A 208 -6.85 3.60 -11.37
N ALA A 209 -7.90 4.12 -10.75
CA ALA A 209 -7.88 5.46 -10.16
C ALA A 209 -6.82 5.56 -9.05
N LEU A 210 -6.60 4.48 -8.29
CA LEU A 210 -5.56 4.43 -7.25
C LEU A 210 -4.16 4.82 -7.77
N ILE A 211 -3.85 4.57 -9.05
CA ILE A 211 -2.56 4.94 -9.66
C ILE A 211 -2.35 6.47 -9.59
N PHE A 212 -3.40 7.28 -9.75
CA PHE A 212 -3.31 8.74 -9.64
C PHE A 212 -3.04 9.23 -8.22
N VAL A 213 -3.53 8.50 -7.21
CA VAL A 213 -3.28 8.81 -5.80
C VAL A 213 -1.86 8.42 -5.40
N THR A 214 -1.40 7.23 -5.79
CA THR A 214 -0.08 6.71 -5.39
C THR A 214 1.06 7.42 -6.08
N ARG A 215 0.87 7.89 -7.33
CA ARG A 215 1.89 8.68 -8.02
C ARG A 215 2.10 10.09 -7.47
N SER A 216 1.05 10.66 -6.87
CA SER A 216 1.04 12.08 -6.51
C SER A 216 1.57 12.31 -5.10
N ARG A 217 2.52 13.24 -4.96
CA ARG A 217 3.03 13.63 -3.64
C ARG A 217 2.07 14.59 -2.94
N SER A 218 1.51 15.54 -3.68
CA SER A 218 0.43 16.43 -3.25
C SER A 218 -0.93 15.82 -3.59
N TRP A 219 -1.96 16.65 -3.73
CA TRP A 219 -3.29 16.25 -4.19
C TRP A 219 -3.21 15.71 -5.61
N SER A 220 -3.88 14.60 -5.87
CA SER A 220 -3.84 13.93 -7.18
C SER A 220 -4.35 14.81 -8.32
N PHE A 221 -5.28 15.73 -8.02
CA PHE A 221 -5.86 16.64 -9.02
C PHE A 221 -4.94 17.80 -9.41
N ILE A 222 -4.00 18.17 -8.53
CA ILE A 222 -3.07 19.28 -8.78
C ILE A 222 -1.89 18.80 -9.62
N GLU A 223 -1.43 17.57 -9.37
CA GLU A 223 -0.32 16.97 -10.11
C GLU A 223 -0.83 16.34 -11.40
N ARG A 224 -0.71 17.09 -12.50
CA ARG A 224 -1.15 16.65 -13.83
C ARG A 224 -0.53 15.29 -14.19
N PRO A 225 -1.32 14.26 -14.49
CA PRO A 225 -0.80 12.98 -14.95
C PRO A 225 -0.19 13.12 -16.35
N GLY A 226 0.74 12.22 -16.70
CA GLY A 226 1.22 12.12 -18.07
C GLY A 226 0.09 11.80 -19.04
N LEU A 227 0.13 12.38 -20.23
CA LEU A 227 -0.89 12.16 -21.27
C LEU A 227 -1.06 10.68 -21.63
N LEU A 228 0.03 9.90 -21.58
CA LEU A 228 -0.01 8.45 -21.81
C LEU A 228 -0.77 7.70 -20.72
N LEU A 229 -0.55 8.04 -19.44
CA LEU A 229 -1.27 7.42 -18.34
C LEU A 229 -2.76 7.77 -18.41
N LEU A 230 -3.10 9.03 -18.67
CA LEU A 230 -4.49 9.47 -18.81
C LEU A 230 -5.17 8.79 -19.99
N GLY A 231 -4.49 8.72 -21.15
CA GLY A 231 -5.01 8.04 -22.34
C GLY A 231 -5.24 6.53 -22.10
N ALA A 232 -4.30 5.86 -21.44
CA ALA A 232 -4.44 4.44 -21.09
C ALA A 232 -5.56 4.20 -20.08
N PHE A 233 -5.70 5.05 -19.07
CA PHE A 233 -6.82 5.03 -18.14
C PHE A 233 -8.16 5.18 -18.87
N LEU A 234 -8.31 6.21 -19.70
CA LEU A 234 -9.55 6.45 -20.44
C LEU A 234 -9.90 5.29 -21.38
N ALA A 235 -8.90 4.73 -22.07
CA ALA A 235 -9.10 3.58 -22.95
C ALA A 235 -9.52 2.32 -22.16
N ALA A 236 -8.82 2.00 -21.07
CA ALA A 236 -9.14 0.83 -20.26
C ALA A 236 -10.51 0.97 -19.57
N GLN A 237 -10.85 2.16 -19.07
CA GLN A 237 -12.14 2.43 -18.46
C GLN A 237 -13.29 2.46 -19.47
N LEU A 238 -13.04 2.91 -20.71
CA LEU A 238 -14.01 2.80 -21.79
C LEU A 238 -14.33 1.32 -22.06
N VAL A 239 -13.31 0.48 -22.18
CA VAL A 239 -13.49 -0.97 -22.38
C VAL A 239 -14.23 -1.59 -21.19
N ALA A 240 -13.83 -1.29 -19.96
CA ALA A 240 -14.51 -1.80 -18.76
C ALA A 240 -15.98 -1.38 -18.68
N THR A 241 -16.27 -0.11 -19.00
CA THR A 241 -17.64 0.41 -19.03
C THR A 241 -18.47 -0.28 -20.11
N LEU A 242 -17.92 -0.50 -21.30
CA LEU A 242 -18.62 -1.22 -22.38
C LEU A 242 -18.92 -2.67 -22.00
N ILE A 243 -17.97 -3.37 -21.35
CA ILE A 243 -18.19 -4.73 -20.83
C ILE A 243 -19.31 -4.72 -19.79
N ALA A 244 -19.25 -3.81 -18.82
CA ALA A 244 -20.26 -3.74 -17.77
C ALA A 244 -21.67 -3.40 -18.28
N VAL A 245 -21.77 -2.61 -19.35
CA VAL A 245 -23.05 -2.17 -19.92
C VAL A 245 -23.65 -3.19 -20.87
N TYR A 246 -22.83 -3.84 -21.72
CA TYR A 246 -23.32 -4.65 -22.84
C TYR A 246 -22.98 -6.13 -22.78
N ALA A 247 -22.07 -6.58 -21.90
CA ALA A 247 -21.67 -7.98 -21.90
C ALA A 247 -22.80 -8.88 -21.35
N GLU A 248 -23.16 -9.89 -22.15
CA GLU A 248 -24.01 -10.98 -21.75
C GLU A 248 -23.24 -12.29 -21.99
N TRP A 249 -22.49 -12.72 -20.97
CA TRP A 249 -21.72 -13.96 -21.03
C TRP A 249 -22.20 -14.92 -19.97
N GLU A 250 -22.82 -16.01 -20.41
CA GLU A 250 -23.35 -17.06 -19.55
C GLU A 250 -22.22 -17.77 -18.76
N PHE A 251 -21.08 -18.04 -19.41
CA PHE A 251 -19.90 -18.61 -18.76
C PHE A 251 -19.33 -17.73 -17.65
N ALA A 252 -19.32 -16.41 -17.85
CA ALA A 252 -18.74 -15.49 -16.88
C ALA A 252 -19.76 -15.04 -15.81
N ARG A 253 -21.03 -15.48 -15.88
CA ARG A 253 -22.15 -15.03 -15.04
C ARG A 253 -22.31 -13.52 -15.01
N ILE A 254 -22.19 -12.87 -16.18
CA ILE A 254 -22.39 -11.41 -16.32
C ILE A 254 -23.54 -11.09 -17.26
N LYS A 255 -24.32 -10.08 -16.85
CA LYS A 255 -25.36 -9.47 -17.67
C LYS A 255 -25.23 -7.97 -17.59
N GLY A 256 -25.36 -7.31 -18.73
CA GLY A 256 -25.20 -5.86 -18.87
C GLY A 256 -26.11 -5.08 -17.92
N VAL A 257 -25.52 -4.16 -17.16
CA VAL A 257 -26.23 -3.35 -16.14
C VAL A 257 -26.92 -2.12 -16.75
N GLY A 258 -26.53 -1.72 -17.95
CA GLY A 258 -27.05 -0.55 -18.67
C GLY A 258 -26.38 0.77 -18.28
N TRP A 259 -26.53 1.79 -19.13
CA TRP A 259 -25.86 3.10 -18.97
C TRP A 259 -26.28 3.88 -17.73
N GLY A 260 -27.54 3.76 -17.29
CA GLY A 260 -28.02 4.45 -16.09
C GLY A 260 -27.24 4.02 -14.85
N TRP A 261 -27.06 2.71 -14.68
CA TRP A 261 -26.25 2.16 -13.59
C TRP A 261 -24.76 2.44 -13.75
N ALA A 262 -24.22 2.37 -14.97
CA ALA A 262 -22.83 2.75 -15.21
C ALA A 262 -22.54 4.19 -14.75
N GLY A 263 -23.45 5.13 -15.02
CA GLY A 263 -23.33 6.52 -14.54
C GLY A 263 -23.33 6.64 -13.01
N VAL A 264 -24.21 5.90 -12.33
CA VAL A 264 -24.26 5.85 -10.85
C VAL A 264 -22.96 5.27 -10.27
N ILE A 265 -22.42 4.21 -10.87
CA ILE A 265 -21.17 3.57 -10.44
C ILE A 265 -19.98 4.53 -10.62
N TRP A 266 -19.94 5.25 -11.74
CA TRP A 266 -18.95 6.29 -11.99
C TRP A 266 -19.04 7.41 -10.96
N LEU A 267 -20.25 7.90 -10.68
CA LEU A 267 -20.46 8.95 -9.68
C LEU A 267 -20.01 8.48 -8.29
N TYR A 268 -20.41 7.27 -7.88
CA TYR A 268 -19.97 6.67 -6.62
C TYR A 268 -18.44 6.60 -6.54
N SER A 269 -17.80 6.08 -7.59
CA SER A 269 -16.35 5.93 -7.64
C SER A 269 -15.62 7.29 -7.56
N ILE A 270 -16.14 8.33 -8.21
CA ILE A 270 -15.57 9.68 -8.15
C ILE A 270 -15.73 10.28 -6.74
N VAL A 271 -16.90 10.13 -6.11
CA VAL A 271 -17.14 10.66 -4.75
C VAL A 271 -16.19 10.00 -3.74
N PHE A 272 -16.07 8.67 -3.77
CA PHE A 272 -15.22 7.93 -2.84
C PHE A 272 -13.74 7.94 -3.20
N TYR A 273 -13.36 8.53 -4.33
CA TYR A 273 -11.98 8.79 -4.70
C TYR A 273 -11.36 9.95 -3.90
N PHE A 274 -12.10 11.05 -3.66
CA PHE A 274 -11.55 12.22 -2.96
C PHE A 274 -10.95 11.93 -1.57
N PRO A 275 -11.58 11.10 -0.70
CA PRO A 275 -11.02 10.77 0.61
C PRO A 275 -9.68 10.02 0.55
N LEU A 276 -9.33 9.38 -0.57
CA LEU A 276 -8.05 8.67 -0.72
C LEU A 276 -6.85 9.61 -0.53
N ASP A 277 -6.93 10.83 -1.06
CA ASP A 277 -5.86 11.82 -0.90
C ASP A 277 -5.72 12.25 0.56
N ILE A 278 -6.83 12.41 1.28
CA ILE A 278 -6.84 12.77 2.71
C ILE A 278 -6.17 11.68 3.53
N MET A 279 -6.53 10.41 3.30
CA MET A 279 -5.91 9.27 3.99
C MET A 279 -4.42 9.16 3.65
N LYS A 280 -4.05 9.35 2.38
CA LYS A 280 -2.64 9.36 1.94
C LYS A 280 -1.82 10.39 2.73
N PHE A 281 -2.35 11.60 2.95
CA PHE A 281 -1.68 12.60 3.78
C PHE A 281 -1.63 12.20 5.26
N ALA A 282 -2.72 11.68 5.80
CA ALA A 282 -2.79 11.23 7.20
C ALA A 282 -1.76 10.13 7.49
N ILE A 283 -1.67 9.11 6.62
CA ILE A 283 -0.73 7.99 6.78
C ILE A 283 0.72 8.48 6.72
N ARG A 284 1.07 9.32 5.74
CA ARG A 284 2.43 9.89 5.63
C ARG A 284 2.77 10.76 6.84
N TYR A 285 1.81 11.52 7.37
CA TYR A 285 2.01 12.32 8.57
C TYR A 285 2.27 11.43 9.80
N ILE A 286 1.49 10.37 9.99
CA ILE A 286 1.65 9.40 11.09
C ILE A 286 3.01 8.69 11.00
N LEU A 287 3.37 8.19 9.81
CA LEU A 287 4.63 7.48 9.56
C LEU A 287 5.87 8.39 9.68
N SER A 288 5.75 9.69 9.40
CA SER A 288 6.86 10.64 9.52
C SER A 288 7.35 10.86 10.97
N GLY A 289 6.66 10.28 11.97
CA GLY A 289 6.97 10.45 13.38
C GLY A 289 6.74 11.87 13.92
N LYS A 290 6.29 12.81 13.08
CA LYS A 290 5.89 14.16 13.51
C LYS A 290 4.67 14.11 14.42
N ALA A 291 3.71 13.22 14.14
CA ALA A 291 2.56 12.99 15.01
C ALA A 291 2.98 12.58 16.43
N TRP A 292 3.91 11.62 16.53
CA TRP A 292 4.43 11.14 17.81
C TRP A 292 5.27 12.20 18.53
N ARG A 293 6.12 12.93 17.81
CA ARG A 293 6.91 14.04 18.38
C ARG A 293 6.02 15.16 18.90
N ASN A 294 5.03 15.61 18.13
CA ASN A 294 4.12 16.68 18.57
C ASN A 294 3.29 16.26 19.80
N LEU A 295 2.88 14.99 19.90
CA LEU A 295 2.17 14.47 21.07
C LEU A 295 3.08 14.34 22.30
N LEU A 296 4.34 13.92 22.12
CA LEU A 296 5.34 13.84 23.19
C LEU A 296 5.79 15.24 23.65
N GLU A 297 6.06 16.15 22.72
CA GLU A 297 6.44 17.55 23.00
C GLU A 297 5.32 18.33 23.67
N ASN A 298 4.06 18.15 23.26
CA ASN A 298 2.92 18.74 23.98
C ASN A 298 2.83 18.22 25.42
N LYS A 299 3.15 16.93 25.66
CA LYS A 299 3.20 16.39 27.03
C LYS A 299 4.40 16.90 27.83
N THR A 300 5.55 17.17 27.22
CA THR A 300 6.70 17.77 27.92
C THR A 300 6.51 19.28 28.15
N ALA A 301 5.73 19.97 27.31
CA ALA A 301 5.37 21.38 27.48
C ALA A 301 4.39 21.64 28.65
N PHE A 302 3.67 20.62 29.13
CA PHE A 302 2.87 20.69 30.36
C PHE A 302 3.68 20.45 31.64
N THR A 303 4.99 20.22 31.55
CA THR A 303 5.84 20.36 32.72
C THR A 303 6.04 21.85 32.99
N THR A 304 5.54 22.33 34.13
CA THR A 304 5.60 23.73 34.56
C THR A 304 7.03 24.14 34.95
N LYS A 305 8.05 23.84 34.13
CA LYS A 305 9.40 24.40 34.33
C LYS A 305 9.41 25.77 33.66
N LYS A 306 9.09 26.80 34.46
CA LYS A 306 8.93 28.20 34.04
C LYS A 306 10.20 28.80 33.41
N ASP A 307 11.35 28.17 33.61
CA ASP A 307 12.64 28.57 33.06
C ASP A 307 13.46 27.35 32.61
N TYR A 308 13.28 26.93 31.36
CA TYR A 308 14.17 25.93 30.75
C TYR A 308 15.60 26.51 30.65
N GLY A 309 16.59 25.79 31.19
CA GLY A 309 18.00 26.13 31.07
C GLY A 309 18.51 27.27 31.97
N LYS A 310 17.76 27.75 32.96
CA LYS A 310 18.28 28.73 33.95
C LYS A 310 19.21 28.04 34.96
N GLU A 311 18.79 26.91 35.53
CA GLU A 311 19.62 26.10 36.44
C GLU A 311 20.90 25.60 35.73
N GLU A 312 20.81 25.20 34.46
CA GLU A 312 21.97 24.77 33.69
C GLU A 312 22.93 25.93 33.38
N ARG A 313 22.41 27.13 33.08
CA ARG A 313 23.24 28.33 32.91
C ARG A 313 23.87 28.80 34.21
N GLU A 314 23.17 28.71 35.34
CA GLU A 314 23.71 29.01 36.66
C GLU A 314 24.78 27.98 37.07
N ALA A 315 24.57 26.71 36.78
CA ALA A 315 25.55 25.65 37.01
C ALA A 315 26.79 25.82 36.13
N GLN A 316 26.62 26.12 34.84
CA GLN A 316 27.73 26.40 33.93
C GLN A 316 28.47 27.69 34.30
N TRP A 317 27.75 28.74 34.72
CA TRP A 317 28.36 29.97 35.22
C TRP A 317 29.16 29.72 36.50
N ALA A 318 28.63 28.96 37.45
CA ALA A 318 29.35 28.56 38.67
C ALA A 318 30.59 27.70 38.37
N LEU A 319 30.50 26.80 37.38
CA LEU A 319 31.60 25.95 36.93
C LEU A 319 32.68 26.78 36.22
N ALA A 320 32.28 27.70 35.34
CA ALA A 320 33.17 28.65 34.67
C ALA A 320 33.84 29.61 35.67
N GLN A 321 33.14 30.05 36.72
CA GLN A 321 33.72 30.88 37.77
C GLN A 321 34.78 30.09 38.57
N ARG A 322 34.50 28.83 38.89
CA ARG A 322 35.44 27.94 39.60
C ARG A 322 36.71 27.67 38.80
N THR A 323 36.60 27.44 37.50
CA THR A 323 37.76 27.24 36.62
C THR A 323 38.57 28.51 36.43
N LEU A 324 37.93 29.69 36.40
CA LEU A 324 38.61 30.99 36.34
C LEU A 324 39.42 31.27 37.62
N HIS A 325 38.96 30.78 38.78
CA HIS A 325 39.69 30.85 40.05
C HIS A 325 40.68 29.71 40.30
N GLY A 326 40.98 28.87 39.29
CA GLY A 326 42.01 27.82 39.38
C GLY A 326 41.69 26.66 40.31
N LEU A 327 40.44 26.51 40.75
CA LEU A 327 39.99 25.41 41.60
C LEU A 327 39.52 24.24 40.72
N GLN A 328 40.13 23.07 40.91
CA GLN A 328 39.78 21.85 40.19
C GLN A 328 38.35 21.39 40.58
N ALA A 329 37.54 21.02 39.58
CA ALA A 329 36.22 20.45 39.83
C ALA A 329 36.38 19.10 40.58
N PRO A 330 35.49 18.77 41.52
CA PRO A 330 35.54 17.46 42.17
C PRO A 330 35.33 16.39 41.11
N GLU A 331 36.30 15.48 40.94
CA GLU A 331 36.09 14.28 40.13
C GLU A 331 34.98 13.46 40.78
N THR A 332 33.80 13.48 40.17
CA THR A 332 32.68 12.65 40.60
C THR A 332 32.96 11.21 40.18
N SER A 333 33.67 10.48 41.04
CA SER A 333 33.69 9.03 41.04
C SER A 333 32.30 8.52 41.44
N ASN A 334 31.44 8.18 40.47
CA ASN A 334 30.20 7.41 40.69
C ASN A 334 29.60 6.82 39.40
N ILE A 335 30.13 5.66 38.98
CA ILE A 335 29.48 4.34 38.73
C ILE A 335 28.09 4.23 38.02
N PHE A 336 27.34 5.29 37.68
CA PHE A 336 25.98 5.14 37.10
C PHE A 336 25.65 6.09 35.94
N ASN A 337 26.55 6.31 34.98
CA ASN A 337 26.26 7.26 33.88
C ASN A 337 26.69 6.87 32.45
N GLU A 338 26.68 5.59 32.09
CA GLU A 338 26.98 5.20 30.69
C GLU A 338 25.90 5.65 29.69
N LYS A 339 24.62 5.77 30.08
CA LYS A 339 23.55 6.15 29.15
C LYS A 339 23.47 7.65 28.81
N SER A 340 23.92 8.56 29.68
CA SER A 340 23.97 10.00 29.36
C SER A 340 25.14 10.32 28.42
N SER A 341 26.28 9.63 28.64
CA SER A 341 27.51 9.84 27.87
C SER A 341 27.32 9.63 26.36
N TYR A 342 26.59 8.60 25.93
CA TYR A 342 26.31 8.40 24.50
C TYR A 342 25.46 9.50 23.87
N ARG A 343 24.55 10.12 24.65
CA ARG A 343 23.67 11.17 24.18
C ARG A 343 24.42 12.50 24.07
N GLU A 344 25.27 12.79 25.05
CA GLU A 344 26.20 13.93 25.04
C GLU A 344 27.25 13.80 23.93
N LEU A 345 27.84 12.61 23.73
CA LEU A 345 28.76 12.33 22.61
C LEU A 345 28.07 12.49 21.26
N SER A 346 26.80 12.04 21.14
CA SER A 346 26.02 12.23 19.92
C SER A 346 25.72 13.71 19.65
N GLU A 347 25.39 14.49 20.68
CA GLU A 347 25.15 15.93 20.55
C GLU A 347 26.43 16.70 20.23
N ILE A 348 27.56 16.36 20.85
CA ILE A 348 28.87 16.93 20.54
C ILE A 348 29.28 16.59 19.11
N ALA A 349 29.07 15.34 18.67
CA ALA A 349 29.35 14.93 17.29
C ALA A 349 28.45 15.68 16.28
N GLU A 350 27.17 15.88 16.61
CA GLU A 350 26.24 16.62 15.74
C GLU A 350 26.57 18.12 15.68
N GLN A 351 26.96 18.73 16.81
CA GLN A 351 27.43 20.11 16.86
C GLN A 351 28.76 20.29 16.11
N ALA A 352 29.70 19.35 16.26
CA ALA A 352 30.96 19.35 15.50
C ALA A 352 30.70 19.23 14.00
N LYS A 353 29.77 18.35 13.59
CA LYS A 353 29.36 18.21 12.18
C LYS A 353 28.74 19.50 11.63
N ARG A 354 27.81 20.14 12.36
CA ARG A 354 27.23 21.42 11.94
C ARG A 354 28.27 22.53 11.82
N ARG A 355 29.22 22.61 12.75
CA ARG A 355 30.33 23.58 12.69
C ARG A 355 31.24 23.32 11.47
N ALA A 356 31.56 22.07 11.19
CA ALA A 356 32.33 21.69 9.99
C ALA A 356 31.57 22.01 8.70
N GLU A 357 30.26 21.79 8.66
CA GLU A 357 29.41 22.09 7.49
C GLU A 357 29.31 23.60 7.24
N VAL A 358 29.15 24.41 8.31
CA VAL A 358 29.17 25.87 8.22
C VAL A 358 30.55 26.39 7.77
N ALA A 359 31.64 25.81 8.29
CA ALA A 359 32.99 26.16 7.83
C ALA A 359 33.18 25.82 6.34
N ARG A 360 32.74 24.63 5.90
CA ARG A 360 32.78 24.23 4.49
C ARG A 360 31.94 25.14 3.59
N LEU A 361 30.73 25.49 4.02
CA LEU A 361 29.87 26.41 3.28
C LEU A 361 30.48 27.82 3.22
N ARG A 362 31.17 28.26 4.27
CA ARG A 362 31.92 29.53 4.27
C ARG A 362 33.08 29.49 3.28
N GLU A 363 33.82 28.39 3.19
CA GLU A 363 34.88 28.20 2.19
C GLU A 363 34.37 28.23 0.75
N VAL A 364 33.17 27.68 0.49
CA VAL A 364 32.58 27.59 -0.86
C VAL A 364 31.86 28.86 -1.29
N LEU A 365 31.12 29.51 -0.37
CA LEU A 365 30.21 30.61 -0.70
C LEU A 365 30.81 32.00 -0.47
N THR A 366 31.86 32.12 0.34
CA THR A 366 32.48 33.42 0.64
C THR A 366 33.86 33.52 0.00
N LEU A 367 34.12 34.65 -0.66
CA LEU A 367 35.40 34.95 -1.31
C LEU A 367 36.55 34.92 -0.28
N LYS A 368 36.30 35.42 0.94
CA LYS A 368 37.22 35.32 2.08
C LYS A 368 37.55 33.88 2.45
N GLY A 369 36.54 33.01 2.59
CA GLY A 369 36.74 31.60 2.91
C GLY A 369 37.49 30.84 1.81
N HIS A 370 37.24 31.17 0.54
CA HIS A 370 37.96 30.57 -0.58
C HIS A 370 39.45 30.99 -0.60
N VAL A 371 39.75 32.26 -0.32
CA VAL A 371 41.13 32.76 -0.23
C VAL A 371 41.85 32.11 0.95
N GLU A 372 41.22 32.05 2.13
CA GLU A 372 41.79 31.41 3.32
C GLU A 372 42.07 29.92 3.10
N SER A 373 41.19 29.18 2.41
CA SER A 373 41.40 27.76 2.13
C SER A 373 42.53 27.51 1.13
N VAL A 374 42.66 28.34 0.09
CA VAL A 374 43.75 28.25 -0.91
C VAL A 374 45.10 28.62 -0.30
N VAL A 375 45.16 29.63 0.57
CA VAL A 375 46.37 30.02 1.30
C VAL A 375 46.82 28.89 2.23
N LYS A 376 45.87 28.27 2.94
CA LYS A 376 46.13 27.12 3.81
C LYS A 376 46.62 25.88 3.03
N LEU A 377 46.03 25.60 1.85
CA LEU A 377 46.48 24.51 0.96
C LEU A 377 47.90 24.73 0.41
N LYS A 378 48.33 25.98 0.27
CA LYS A 378 49.69 26.33 -0.16
C LYS A 378 50.71 26.36 0.99
N GLY A 379 50.31 26.05 2.22
CA GLY A 379 51.19 26.02 3.39
C GLY A 379 51.73 27.40 3.79
N LEU A 380 51.02 28.48 3.44
CA LEU A 380 51.39 29.85 3.80
C LEU A 380 50.79 30.19 5.17
N ASP A 381 51.62 30.73 6.06
CA ASP A 381 51.23 31.09 7.42
C ASP A 381 50.31 32.33 7.41
N ILE A 382 49.09 32.15 7.90
CA ILE A 382 48.00 33.14 7.81
C ILE A 382 48.12 34.19 8.95
N ASP A 383 48.85 33.85 10.01
CA ASP A 383 48.94 34.65 11.23
C ASP A 383 49.77 35.94 11.08
N ASN A 384 50.51 36.10 9.97
CA ASN A 384 51.29 37.30 9.66
C ASN A 384 50.61 38.30 8.71
N ILE A 385 49.39 38.00 8.23
CA ILE A 385 48.66 38.95 7.37
C ILE A 385 47.91 39.94 8.28
N GLN A 386 48.53 41.08 8.56
CA GLN A 386 47.87 42.22 9.21
C GLN A 386 46.62 42.62 8.40
N GLN A 387 45.44 42.24 8.88
CA GLN A 387 44.16 42.66 8.33
C GLN A 387 43.83 44.08 8.80
N HIS A 388 44.48 45.08 8.21
CA HIS A 388 43.89 46.41 8.13
C HIS A 388 43.02 46.46 6.88
N TYR A 389 41.69 46.43 7.02
CA TYR A 389 40.77 47.34 6.34
C TYR A 389 39.39 47.23 6.99
N THR A 390 38.84 48.41 7.29
CA THR A 390 37.54 48.69 7.90
C THR A 390 36.40 48.59 6.89
N VAL A 391 35.26 48.08 7.41
CA VAL A 391 33.88 48.01 6.89
C VAL A 391 33.63 47.05 5.73
#